data_AF-A0A080LYH4-F1
#
_entry.id   AF-A0A080LYH4-F1
#
_cell.length_a   1.000
_cell.length_b   1.000
_cell.length_c   1.000
_cell.angle_alpha   90.00
_cell.angle_beta   90.00
_cell.angle_gamma   90.00
#
_symmetry.space_group_name_H-M   'P 1'
#
loop_
_entity.id
_entity.type
_entity.pdbx_description
1 polymer ?
#
loop_
_entity_poly.entity_id
_entity_poly.type
_entity_poly.pdbx_seq_one_letter_code
_entity_poly.pdbx_strand_id
1 'polypeptide(L)'
;MRAPKILPWIAHKTGISEELALKLWRRAAGEAEIIAGCCNSSDYYRLAVERFIDFAEAEGTSSVVRQTTGSRTCVSWLWRHQNRISKLNMIAVENIVRLGVANWTGVFFGPRHLA
;
A
#
# COMPACT_ATOMS: atom_id res chain seq x y z
N MET A 1 2.27 6.51 19.15
CA MET A 1 3.61 6.74 18.59
C MET A 1 4.01 8.21 18.75
N ARG A 2 5.28 8.52 19.06
CA ARG A 2 5.77 9.91 19.07
C ARG A 2 5.79 10.46 17.64
N ALA A 3 5.54 11.76 17.48
CA ALA A 3 5.66 12.43 16.20
C ALA A 3 7.12 12.36 15.70
N PRO A 4 7.36 12.12 14.41
CA PRO A 4 8.69 11.98 13.87
C PRO A 4 9.30 13.37 13.68
N LYS A 5 10.62 13.49 13.82
CA LYS A 5 11.33 14.77 13.69
C LYS A 5 11.21 15.40 12.29
N ILE A 6 10.85 14.60 11.28
CA ILE A 6 10.64 15.08 9.91
C ILE A 6 9.27 15.77 9.71
N LEU A 7 8.35 15.67 10.69
CA LEU A 7 6.99 16.19 10.57
C LEU A 7 6.95 17.70 10.25
N PRO A 8 7.67 18.59 10.96
CA PRO A 8 7.65 20.02 10.65
C PRO A 8 8.18 20.32 9.25
N TRP A 9 9.21 19.59 8.81
CA TRP A 9 9.77 19.74 7.47
C TRP A 9 8.75 19.34 6.38
N ILE A 10 8.01 18.23 6.58
CA ILE A 10 6.94 17.81 5.66
C ILE A 10 5.81 18.84 5.65
N ALA A 11 5.36 19.32 6.81
CA ALA A 11 4.30 20.30 6.91
C ALA A 11 4.64 21.58 6.13
N HIS A 12 5.85 22.10 6.33
CA HIS A 12 6.36 23.25 5.59
C HIS A 12 6.47 22.97 4.09
N LYS A 13 6.91 21.78 3.68
CA LYS A 13 7.06 21.41 2.27
C LYS A 13 5.73 21.28 1.54
N THR A 14 4.69 20.74 2.17
CA THR A 14 3.37 20.57 1.53
C THR A 14 2.46 21.78 1.72
N GLY A 15 2.85 22.72 2.58
CA GLY A 15 2.10 23.95 2.87
C GLY A 15 0.92 23.74 3.82
N ILE A 16 0.93 22.67 4.62
CA ILE A 16 -0.11 22.38 5.62
C ILE A 16 0.30 22.88 7.00
N SER A 17 -0.67 23.16 7.87
CA SER A 17 -0.38 23.55 9.26
C SER A 17 0.24 22.39 10.05
N GLU A 18 1.07 22.71 11.05
CA GLU A 18 1.68 21.68 11.91
C GLU A 18 0.63 20.86 12.67
N GLU A 19 -0.48 21.49 13.07
CA GLU A 19 -1.62 20.82 13.71
C GLU A 19 -2.28 19.79 12.79
N LEU A 20 -2.45 20.14 11.51
CA LEU A 20 -3.00 19.23 10.50
C LEU A 20 -2.02 18.09 10.23
N ALA A 21 -0.73 18.39 10.06
CA ALA A 21 0.30 17.39 9.90
C ALA A 21 0.32 16.39 11.07
N LEU A 22 0.13 16.87 12.30
CA LEU A 22 0.08 16.01 13.48
C LEU A 22 -1.18 15.13 13.53
N LYS A 23 -2.33 15.62 13.07
CA LYS A 23 -3.54 14.81 12.89
C LYS A 23 -3.34 13.72 11.82
N LEU A 24 -2.79 14.08 10.66
CA LEU A 24 -2.51 13.15 9.58
C LEU A 24 -1.48 12.09 9.98
N TRP A 25 -0.46 12.45 10.75
CA TRP A 25 0.50 11.51 11.31
C TRP A 25 -0.17 10.47 12.21
N ARG A 26 -1.06 10.89 13.12
CA ARG A 26 -1.79 9.96 14.00
C ARG A 26 -2.64 8.97 13.19
N ARG A 27 -3.30 9.47 12.14
CA ARG A 27 -4.05 8.61 11.21
C ARG A 27 -3.13 7.62 10.49
N ALA A 28 -2.04 8.09 9.90
CA ALA A 28 -1.07 7.26 9.19
C ALA A 28 -0.46 6.17 10.09
N ALA A 29 -0.11 6.52 11.32
CA ALA A 29 0.38 5.58 12.32
C ALA A 29 -0.67 4.51 12.68
N GLY A 30 -1.95 4.88 12.80
CA GLY A 30 -3.03 3.92 13.03
C GLY A 30 -3.24 2.96 11.85
N GLU A 31 -3.23 3.48 10.62
CA GLU A 31 -3.34 2.63 9.41
C GLU A 31 -2.14 1.68 9.28
N ALA A 32 -0.93 2.17 9.59
CA ALA A 32 0.28 1.33 9.56
C ALA A 32 0.24 0.22 10.62
N GLU A 33 -0.32 0.48 11.80
CA GLU A 33 -0.45 -0.52 12.87
C GLU A 33 -1.39 -1.65 12.45
N ILE A 34 -2.54 -1.31 11.85
CA ILE A 34 -3.50 -2.28 11.30
C ILE A 34 -2.84 -3.14 10.23
N ILE A 35 -2.02 -2.53 9.36
CA ILE A 35 -1.38 -3.24 8.25
C ILE A 35 -0.21 -4.13 8.72
N ALA A 36 0.63 -3.62 9.61
CA ALA A 36 1.83 -4.31 10.05
C ALA A 36 1.53 -5.37 11.14
N GLY A 37 0.39 -5.27 11.82
CA GLY A 37 0.00 -6.13 12.95
C GLY A 37 0.86 -5.95 14.20
N CYS A 38 1.82 -5.02 14.17
CA CYS A 38 2.73 -4.73 15.28
C CYS A 38 3.23 -3.28 15.19
N CYS A 39 3.31 -2.58 16.32
CA CYS A 39 3.64 -1.15 16.38
C CYS A 39 5.13 -0.85 16.68
N ASN A 40 6.00 -1.87 16.63
CA ASN A 40 7.44 -1.74 16.91
C ASN A 40 8.35 -2.32 15.80
N SER A 41 7.79 -2.75 14.68
CA SER A 41 8.56 -3.32 13.56
C SER A 41 9.08 -2.24 12.62
N SER A 42 10.18 -2.51 11.91
CA SER A 42 10.69 -1.61 10.86
C SER A 42 9.65 -1.33 9.77
N ASP A 43 8.83 -2.33 9.43
CA ASP A 43 7.74 -2.20 8.47
C ASP A 43 6.67 -1.22 8.92
N TYR A 44 6.33 -1.22 10.22
CA TYR A 44 5.41 -0.25 10.78
C TYR A 44 5.90 1.19 10.60
N TYR A 45 7.15 1.47 10.98
CA TYR A 45 7.72 2.82 10.83
C TYR A 45 7.78 3.25 9.36
N ARG A 46 8.17 2.34 8.46
CA ARG A 46 8.20 2.61 7.02
C ARG A 46 6.81 2.94 6.48
N LEU A 47 5.81 2.11 6.77
CA LEU A 47 4.42 2.29 6.33
C LEU A 47 3.80 3.58 6.89
N ALA A 48 4.06 3.90 8.16
CA ALA A 48 3.56 5.12 8.79
C ALA A 48 4.08 6.38 8.09
N VAL A 49 5.37 6.39 7.73
CA VAL A 49 5.98 7.52 7.01
C VAL A 49 5.44 7.61 5.57
N GLU A 50 5.35 6.49 4.85
CA GLU A 50 4.78 6.45 3.49
C GLU A 50 3.34 7.00 3.47
N ARG A 51 2.49 6.50 4.37
CA ARG A 51 1.08 6.95 4.50
C ARG A 51 0.97 8.41 4.89
N PHE A 52 1.84 8.87 5.79
CA PHE A 52 1.85 10.26 6.21
C PHE A 52 2.19 11.20 5.04
N ILE A 53 3.19 10.85 4.22
CA ILE A 53 3.54 11.61 3.03
C ILE A 53 2.36 11.64 2.06
N ASP A 54 1.73 10.50 1.79
CA ASP A 54 0.58 10.44 0.89
C ASP A 54 -0.57 11.36 1.37
N PHE A 55 -0.87 11.38 2.68
CA PHE A 55 -1.88 12.30 3.24
C PHE A 55 -1.46 13.77 3.18
N ALA A 56 -0.20 14.08 3.50
CA ALA A 56 0.30 15.44 3.48
C ALA A 56 0.32 16.01 2.05
N GLU A 57 0.65 15.19 1.04
CA GLU A 57 0.59 15.55 -0.37
C GLU A 57 -0.86 15.69 -0.87
N ALA A 58 -1.80 14.89 -0.33
CA ALA A 58 -3.22 14.96 -0.68
C ALA A 58 -3.91 16.24 -0.14
N GLU A 59 -3.59 16.65 1.08
CA GLU A 59 -4.14 17.87 1.70
C GLU A 59 -3.35 19.14 1.30
N GLY A 60 -2.09 18.98 0.91
CA GLY A 60 -1.20 20.07 0.56
C GLY A 60 -1.24 20.52 -0.91
N THR A 61 -0.52 21.61 -1.17
CA THR A 61 -0.38 22.21 -2.51
C THR A 61 0.88 21.72 -3.25
N SER A 62 1.83 21.12 -2.53
CA SER A 62 3.15 20.74 -3.03
C SER A 62 3.53 19.31 -2.69
N SER A 63 4.35 18.67 -3.54
CA SER A 63 4.86 17.30 -3.32
C SER A 63 6.16 17.30 -2.53
N VAL A 64 6.30 16.33 -1.62
CA VAL A 64 7.48 16.11 -0.76
C VAL A 64 8.57 15.34 -1.51
N VAL A 65 8.19 14.41 -2.39
CA VAL A 65 9.08 13.34 -2.87
C VAL A 65 9.79 13.64 -4.20
N ARG A 66 9.63 14.84 -4.78
CA ARG A 66 10.29 15.42 -6.01
C ARG A 66 9.26 15.79 -7.06
N GLN A 67 9.51 16.91 -7.75
CA GLN A 67 8.81 17.34 -8.98
C GLN A 67 9.02 16.31 -10.10
N THR A 68 8.45 15.11 -9.99
CA THR A 68 8.11 14.38 -11.19
C THR A 68 6.86 15.04 -11.73
N THR A 69 6.98 15.63 -12.91
CA THR A 69 5.94 16.20 -13.79
C THR A 69 4.92 15.13 -14.22
N GLY A 70 4.43 14.34 -13.27
CA GLY A 70 3.43 13.30 -13.44
C GLY A 70 2.30 13.59 -12.47
N SER A 71 1.12 13.85 -13.03
CA SER A 71 -0.15 14.13 -12.36
C SER A 71 -0.37 13.34 -11.05
N ARG A 72 -1.03 13.97 -10.06
CA ARG A 72 -1.58 13.37 -8.82
C ARG A 72 -2.54 12.22 -9.17
N THR A 73 -2.01 11.07 -9.55
CA THR A 73 -2.78 9.93 -10.04
C THR A 73 -2.47 8.71 -9.18
N CYS A 74 -3.48 7.86 -8.94
CA CYS A 74 -3.41 6.62 -8.16
C CYS A 74 -2.24 5.70 -8.53
N VAL A 75 -1.63 5.90 -9.70
CA VAL A 75 -0.45 5.18 -10.18
C VAL A 75 0.80 5.42 -9.34
N SER A 76 1.01 6.59 -8.74
CA SER A 76 2.19 6.80 -7.87
C SER A 76 2.09 5.99 -6.57
N TRP A 77 0.89 5.89 -6.01
CA TRP A 77 0.59 5.04 -4.86
C TRP A 77 0.70 3.55 -5.21
N LEU A 78 0.15 3.14 -6.35
CA LEU A 78 0.27 1.77 -6.87
C LEU A 78 1.73 1.38 -7.07
N TRP A 79 2.53 2.28 -7.63
CA TRP A 79 3.97 2.07 -7.87
C TRP A 79 4.75 1.93 -6.56
N ARG A 80 4.46 2.75 -5.54
CA ARG A 80 5.05 2.59 -4.20
C ARG A 80 4.61 1.28 -3.51
N HIS A 81 3.46 0.73 -3.86
CA HIS A 81 2.90 -0.50 -3.29
C HIS A 81 3.07 -1.76 -4.17
N GLN A 82 3.94 -1.73 -5.18
CA GLN A 82 4.13 -2.84 -6.15
C GLN A 82 4.32 -4.21 -5.48
N ASN A 83 5.14 -4.27 -4.41
CA ASN A 83 5.42 -5.51 -3.67
C ASN A 83 4.18 -6.13 -2.99
N ARG A 84 3.15 -5.33 -2.70
CA ARG A 84 1.94 -5.77 -2.00
C ARG A 84 0.86 -6.24 -2.96
N ILE A 85 0.74 -5.58 -4.12
CA ILE A 85 -0.20 -5.96 -5.18
C ILE A 85 0.32 -7.17 -5.99
N SER A 86 1.62 -7.27 -6.23
CA SER A 86 2.22 -8.42 -6.94
C SER A 86 1.87 -9.75 -6.27
N LYS A 87 1.82 -9.80 -4.93
CA LYS A 87 1.41 -11.02 -4.19
C LYS A 87 -0.04 -11.41 -4.47
N LEU A 88 -0.96 -10.44 -4.54
CA LEU A 88 -2.37 -10.71 -4.85
C LEU A 88 -2.53 -11.22 -6.29
N ASN A 89 -1.77 -10.64 -7.23
CA ASN A 89 -1.76 -11.11 -8.62
C ASN A 89 -1.22 -12.55 -8.73
N MET A 90 -0.19 -12.90 -7.96
CA MET A 90 0.35 -14.26 -7.95
C MET A 90 -0.65 -15.28 -7.39
N ILE A 91 -1.34 -14.95 -6.28
CA ILE A 91 -2.38 -15.81 -5.70
C ILE A 91 -3.55 -16.01 -6.69
N ALA A 92 -3.94 -14.96 -7.43
CA ALA A 92 -4.98 -15.07 -8.45
C ALA A 92 -4.54 -15.99 -9.60
N VAL A 93 -3.29 -15.85 -10.07
CA VAL A 93 -2.73 -16.71 -11.12
C VAL A 93 -2.63 -18.16 -10.66
N GLU A 94 -2.17 -18.43 -9.43
CA GLU A 94 -2.12 -19.78 -8.87
C GLU A 94 -3.51 -20.45 -8.84
N ASN A 95 -4.54 -19.70 -8.43
CA ASN A 95 -5.90 -20.22 -8.40
C ASN A 95 -6.46 -20.46 -9.82
N ILE A 96 -6.19 -19.58 -10.78
CA ILE A 96 -6.61 -19.77 -12.18
C ILE A 96 -5.91 -20.99 -12.79
N VAL A 97 -4.62 -21.18 -12.54
CA VAL A 97 -3.87 -22.36 -13.02
C VAL A 97 -4.41 -23.63 -12.38
N ARG A 98 -4.65 -23.65 -11.07
CA ARG A 98 -5.25 -24.82 -10.38
C ARG A 98 -6.63 -25.17 -10.92
N LEU A 99 -7.50 -24.18 -11.12
CA LEU A 99 -8.83 -24.38 -11.70
C LEU A 99 -8.75 -24.85 -13.16
N GLY A 100 -7.83 -24.29 -13.94
CA GLY A 100 -7.58 -24.71 -15.31
C GLY A 100 -7.10 -26.15 -15.39
N VAL A 101 -6.12 -26.54 -14.57
CA VAL A 101 -5.62 -27.92 -14.47
C VAL A 101 -6.74 -28.87 -14.02
N ALA A 102 -7.51 -28.51 -12.98
CA ALA A 102 -8.63 -29.33 -12.52
C ALA A 102 -9.69 -29.55 -13.62
N ASN A 103 -10.04 -28.49 -14.35
CA ASN A 103 -10.99 -28.57 -15.46
C ASN A 103 -10.44 -29.41 -16.62
N TRP A 104 -9.16 -29.25 -16.96
CA TRP A 104 -8.49 -30.09 -17.97
C TRP A 104 -8.44 -31.56 -17.53
N THR A 105 -8.15 -31.86 -16.27
CA THR A 105 -8.16 -33.24 -15.78
C THR A 105 -9.55 -33.88 -15.83
N GLY A 106 -10.62 -33.13 -15.55
CA GLY A 106 -11.99 -33.63 -15.67
C GLY A 106 -12.47 -33.86 -17.12
N VAL A 107 -11.94 -33.09 -18.07
CA VAL A 107 -12.26 -33.21 -19.50
C VAL A 107 -11.46 -34.34 -20.17
N PHE A 108 -10.18 -34.51 -19.84
CA PHE A 108 -9.32 -35.54 -20.44
C PHE A 108 -9.37 -36.89 -19.72
N PHE A 109 -9.63 -36.91 -18.41
CA PHE A 109 -9.88 -38.12 -17.63
C PHE A 109 -11.34 -38.10 -17.18
N GLY A 110 -12.25 -38.27 -18.14
CA GLY A 110 -13.67 -38.47 -17.83
C GLY A 110 -13.88 -39.60 -16.81
N PRO A 111 -15.01 -39.61 -16.08
CA PRO A 111 -15.25 -40.59 -15.03
C PRO A 111 -15.12 -41.99 -15.63
N ARG A 112 -14.13 -42.76 -15.16
CA ARG A 112 -14.07 -44.19 -15.45
C ARG A 112 -15.32 -44.80 -14.82
N HIS A 113 -16.32 -45.04 -15.68
CA HIS A 113 -17.47 -45.88 -15.40
C HIS A 113 -16.92 -47.22 -14.87
N LEU A 114 -16.98 -47.42 -13.56
CA LEU A 114 -16.91 -48.76 -13.00
C LEU A 114 -18.30 -49.36 -13.19
N ALA A 115 -18.30 -50.55 -13.78
CA ALA A 115 -19.44 -51.36 -14.18
C ALA A 115 -20.37 -51.70 -13.01
#